data_AF-A0A9Q7TLE1-F1
#
_entry.id   AF-A0A9Q7TLE1-F1
#
_cell.length_a   1.000
_cell.length_b   1.000
_cell.length_c   1.000
_cell.angle_alpha   90.00
_cell.angle_beta   90.00
_cell.angle_gamma   90.00
#
_symmetry.space_group_name_H-M   'P 1'
#
loop_
_entity.id
_entity.type
_entity.pdbx_description
1 polymer ?
#
loop_
_entity_poly.entity_id
_entity_poly.type
_entity_poly.pdbx_seq_one_letter_code
_entity_poly.pdbx_strand_id
1 'polypeptide(L)'
;MRQTFQQWMVLLSALVLLLLPALLCHATPMESRASSSSGPRPPNPPGIQSFEYYGTTSFGLERNRQPLTNEQLEEKFSTDIHYGRVPVLPTDAVQDSTVKDALKSYGKVWLVGPPSDETPDEPRYMGLELLEDGSIGYPRHDKERIHVRVRNAKSFGTTYGKNSQDLLFGRPFKRRRQLLLSYKTPWEKLNASGTIYNVRSEEFTVLRARLNKKNYLKAFDSNSNELLGFVLDQNGEVLFRNLGQYRP
;
A
#
# COMPACT_ATOMS: atom_id res chain seq x y z
N MET A 1 -28.32 46.68 5.01
CA MET A 1 -26.96 46.09 4.97
C MET A 1 -26.77 44.92 4.00
N ARG A 2 -27.80 44.36 3.34
CA ARG A 2 -27.63 43.25 2.36
C ARG A 2 -27.49 43.67 0.90
N GLN A 3 -27.84 44.92 0.55
CA GLN A 3 -27.94 45.37 -0.84
C GLN A 3 -26.61 45.87 -1.43
N THR A 4 -25.66 46.29 -0.59
CA THR A 4 -24.35 46.75 -1.04
C THR A 4 -23.41 45.60 -1.42
N PHE A 5 -23.55 44.42 -0.79
CA PHE A 5 -22.60 43.31 -1.00
C PHE A 5 -22.71 42.65 -2.38
N GLN A 6 -23.91 42.62 -2.97
CA GLN A 6 -24.10 42.06 -4.31
C GLN A 6 -23.54 42.96 -5.42
N GLN A 7 -23.52 44.28 -5.23
CA GLN A 7 -22.95 45.21 -6.21
C GLN A 7 -21.42 45.11 -6.30
N TRP A 8 -20.74 44.85 -5.18
CA TRP A 8 -19.28 44.70 -5.15
C TRP A 8 -18.79 43.39 -5.79
N MET A 9 -19.54 42.29 -5.68
CA MET A 9 -19.13 41.01 -6.29
C MET A 9 -19.18 41.01 -7.82
N VAL A 10 -20.12 41.72 -8.43
CA VAL A 10 -20.21 41.79 -9.90
C VAL A 10 -19.05 42.61 -10.49
N LEU A 11 -18.64 43.69 -9.81
CA LEU A 11 -17.50 44.51 -10.23
C LEU A 11 -16.16 43.78 -10.10
N LEU A 12 -15.98 42.98 -9.05
CA LEU A 12 -14.77 42.15 -8.88
C LEU A 12 -14.66 41.05 -9.93
N SER A 13 -15.78 40.42 -10.32
CA SER A 13 -15.76 39.37 -11.34
C SER A 13 -15.47 39.91 -12.75
N ALA A 14 -15.96 41.12 -13.06
CA ALA A 14 -15.63 41.80 -14.33
C ALA A 14 -14.16 42.24 -14.41
N LEU A 15 -13.55 42.63 -13.29
CA LEU A 15 -12.14 43.06 -13.25
C LEU A 15 -11.17 41.88 -13.46
N VAL A 16 -11.50 40.69 -12.95
CA VAL A 16 -10.67 39.47 -13.14
C VAL A 16 -10.69 38.99 -14.60
N LEU A 17 -11.81 39.17 -15.31
CA LEU A 17 -11.94 38.78 -16.72
C LEU A 17 -11.21 39.74 -17.70
N LEU A 18 -10.98 40.99 -17.31
CA LEU A 18 -10.26 41.97 -18.14
C LEU A 18 -8.73 41.89 -18.02
N LEU A 19 -8.18 41.20 -17.00
CA LEU A 19 -6.73 41.05 -16.80
C LEU A 19 -6.14 39.76 -17.39
N LEU A 20 -6.96 38.84 -17.87
CA LEU A 20 -6.51 37.57 -18.45
C LEU A 20 -5.89 37.62 -19.87
N PRO A 21 -6.13 38.62 -20.74
CA PRO A 21 -5.53 38.59 -22.09
C PRO A 21 -4.07 39.06 -22.17
N ALA A 22 -3.51 39.69 -21.13
CA ALA A 22 -2.20 40.36 -21.22
C ALA A 22 -0.98 39.50 -20.83
N LEU A 23 -1.18 38.22 -20.47
CA LEU A 23 -0.09 37.29 -20.11
C LEU A 23 0.23 36.26 -21.22
N LEU A 24 -0.36 36.41 -22.41
CA LEU A 24 -0.17 35.55 -23.57
C LEU A 24 0.78 36.20 -24.60
N CYS A 25 1.99 36.58 -24.18
CA CYS A 25 3.05 36.95 -25.12
C CYS A 25 4.37 36.27 -24.71
N HIS A 26 4.90 35.49 -25.67
CA HIS A 26 6.25 34.93 -25.74
C HIS A 26 6.55 33.67 -24.93
N ALA A 27 6.07 32.53 -25.46
CA ALA A 27 6.83 31.28 -25.37
C ALA A 27 7.09 30.78 -26.79
N THR A 28 8.32 31.00 -27.27
CA THR A 28 8.86 30.35 -28.47
C THR A 28 8.84 28.84 -28.27
N PRO A 29 8.36 28.03 -29.24
CA PRO A 29 8.51 26.58 -29.18
C PRO A 29 9.98 26.27 -29.46
N MET A 30 10.78 26.05 -28.42
CA MET A 30 12.06 25.39 -28.56
C MET A 30 11.75 23.92 -28.85
N GLU A 31 11.77 23.55 -30.13
CA GLU A 31 11.80 22.15 -30.54
C GLU A 31 13.14 21.53 -30.11
N SER A 32 13.23 21.21 -28.82
CA SER A 32 14.20 20.25 -28.34
C SER A 32 13.79 18.89 -28.89
N ARG A 33 14.27 18.55 -30.08
CA ARG A 33 14.50 17.15 -30.46
C ARG A 33 15.53 16.60 -29.47
N ALA A 34 15.07 16.31 -28.25
CA ALA A 34 15.73 15.34 -27.41
C ALA A 34 15.52 14.01 -28.13
N SER A 35 16.50 13.63 -28.94
CA SER A 35 16.74 12.22 -29.20
C SER A 35 16.84 11.56 -27.83
N SER A 36 15.74 10.95 -27.38
CA SER A 36 15.73 9.95 -26.33
C SER A 36 16.59 8.80 -26.83
N SER A 37 17.91 9.00 -26.74
CA SER A 37 18.88 7.94 -26.68
C SER A 37 18.39 7.06 -25.54
N SER A 38 17.74 5.96 -25.89
CA SER A 38 17.48 4.84 -25.02
C SER A 38 18.83 4.32 -24.56
N GLY A 39 19.41 5.01 -23.58
CA GLY A 39 20.58 4.54 -22.87
C GLY A 39 20.25 3.14 -22.36
N PRO A 40 21.19 2.19 -22.47
CA PRO A 40 20.97 0.85 -21.97
C PRO A 40 20.49 0.95 -20.52
N ARG A 41 19.28 0.41 -20.25
CA ARG A 41 18.76 0.35 -18.88
C ARG A 41 19.84 -0.34 -18.02
N PRO A 42 20.17 0.22 -16.85
CA PRO A 42 21.15 -0.41 -15.98
C PRO A 42 20.73 -1.87 -15.74
N PRO A 43 21.68 -2.82 -15.77
CA PRO A 43 21.37 -4.22 -15.49
C PRO A 43 20.66 -4.32 -14.14
N ASN A 44 19.58 -5.10 -14.07
CA ASN A 44 18.91 -5.37 -12.81
C ASN A 44 19.93 -5.95 -11.80
N PRO A 45 19.80 -5.63 -10.50
CA PRO A 45 20.61 -6.27 -9.47
C PRO A 45 20.51 -7.80 -9.58
N PRO A 46 21.58 -8.55 -9.27
CA PRO A 46 21.56 -10.01 -9.34
C PRO A 46 20.36 -10.58 -8.57
N GLY A 47 19.54 -11.38 -9.23
CA GLY A 47 18.37 -12.04 -8.63
C GLY A 47 17.06 -11.25 -8.69
N ILE A 48 17.05 -10.01 -9.19
CA ILE A 48 15.83 -9.25 -9.50
C ILE A 48 15.49 -9.47 -10.98
N GLN A 49 14.23 -9.81 -11.26
CA GLN A 49 13.76 -10.14 -12.60
C GLN A 49 12.78 -9.09 -13.11
N SER A 50 12.68 -8.93 -14.43
CA SER A 50 11.69 -8.01 -15.01
C SER A 50 10.26 -8.49 -14.78
N PHE A 51 9.29 -7.59 -14.88
CA PHE A 51 7.87 -7.95 -14.75
C PHE A 51 7.44 -9.02 -15.77
N GLU A 52 7.97 -8.93 -17.00
CA GLU A 52 7.66 -9.85 -18.10
C GLU A 52 8.20 -11.26 -17.85
N TYR A 53 9.34 -11.39 -17.15
CA TYR A 53 9.96 -12.69 -16.85
C TYR A 53 8.98 -13.65 -16.18
N TYR A 54 8.16 -13.14 -15.25
CA TYR A 54 7.18 -13.93 -14.49
C TYR A 54 6.01 -14.44 -15.33
N GLY A 55 5.79 -13.89 -16.53
CA GLY A 55 4.81 -14.39 -17.49
C GLY A 55 5.36 -15.40 -18.50
N THR A 56 6.65 -15.73 -18.41
CA THR A 56 7.31 -16.66 -19.34
C THR A 56 7.32 -18.09 -18.82
N THR A 57 7.57 -19.06 -19.71
CA THR A 57 7.79 -20.46 -19.34
C THR A 57 9.11 -20.70 -18.59
N SER A 58 10.00 -19.70 -18.53
CA SER A 58 11.26 -19.78 -17.80
C SER A 58 11.08 -19.54 -16.30
N PHE A 59 9.99 -18.89 -15.88
CA PHE A 59 9.63 -18.80 -14.48
C PHE A 59 8.99 -20.12 -14.03
N GLY A 60 9.53 -20.71 -12.97
CA GLY A 60 9.04 -21.97 -12.43
C GLY A 60 9.41 -22.12 -10.96
N LEU A 61 8.66 -22.95 -10.25
CA LEU A 61 8.87 -23.22 -8.84
C LEU A 61 9.62 -24.55 -8.65
N GLU A 62 10.65 -24.56 -7.82
CA GLU A 62 11.40 -25.79 -7.53
C GLU A 62 10.51 -26.77 -6.75
N ARG A 63 10.42 -28.02 -7.22
CA ARG A 63 9.51 -29.03 -6.64
C ARG A 63 9.74 -29.27 -5.15
N ASN A 64 10.99 -29.24 -4.71
CA ASN A 64 11.39 -29.50 -3.32
C ASN A 64 11.34 -28.27 -2.40
N ARG A 65 10.99 -27.07 -2.92
CA ARG A 65 10.86 -25.87 -2.11
C ARG A 65 9.78 -26.06 -1.06
N GLN A 66 10.11 -25.82 0.20
CA GLN A 66 9.17 -25.91 1.32
C GLN A 66 8.49 -24.56 1.56
N PRO A 67 7.23 -24.54 2.02
CA PRO A 67 6.61 -23.31 2.49
C PRO A 67 7.36 -22.78 3.71
N LEU A 68 7.41 -21.46 3.85
CA LEU A 68 8.01 -20.82 5.01
C LEU A 68 7.19 -21.08 6.29
N THR A 69 7.87 -21.15 7.43
CA THR A 69 7.19 -21.17 8.73
C THR A 69 6.47 -19.84 8.97
N ASN A 70 5.54 -19.83 9.93
CA ASN A 70 4.79 -18.62 10.24
C ASN A 70 5.69 -17.47 10.74
N GLU A 71 6.79 -17.80 11.41
CA GLU A 71 7.79 -16.88 11.93
C GLU A 71 8.62 -16.30 10.78
N GLN A 72 9.06 -17.14 9.83
CA GLN A 72 9.74 -16.71 8.61
C GLN A 72 8.84 -15.83 7.74
N LEU A 73 7.55 -16.15 7.64
CA LEU A 73 6.58 -15.31 6.94
C LEU A 73 6.39 -13.95 7.61
N GLU A 74 6.48 -13.91 8.94
CA GLU A 74 6.37 -12.65 9.68
C GLU A 74 7.61 -11.79 9.45
N GLU A 75 8.79 -12.38 9.54
CA GLU A 75 10.05 -11.68 9.26
C GLU A 75 10.09 -11.15 7.82
N LYS A 76 9.71 -12.00 6.85
CA LYS A 76 9.89 -11.71 5.43
C LYS A 76 8.81 -10.83 4.82
N PHE A 77 7.54 -11.01 5.23
CA PHE A 77 6.38 -10.39 4.55
C PHE A 77 5.53 -9.49 5.45
N SER A 78 5.91 -9.23 6.72
CA SER A 78 5.03 -8.46 7.62
C SER A 78 4.72 -7.04 7.16
N THR A 79 5.66 -6.41 6.44
CA THR A 79 5.56 -5.03 5.95
C THR A 79 5.14 -4.92 4.48
N ASP A 80 5.10 -6.04 3.75
CA ASP A 80 4.63 -6.06 2.36
C ASP A 80 3.13 -5.86 2.31
N ILE A 81 2.65 -5.08 1.33
CA ILE A 81 1.22 -4.85 1.13
C ILE A 81 0.55 -6.21 0.86
N HIS A 82 -0.57 -6.47 1.51
CA HIS A 82 -1.42 -7.63 1.23
C HIS A 82 -2.79 -7.21 0.69
N TYR A 83 -3.30 -8.00 -0.25
CA TYR A 83 -4.66 -7.96 -0.77
C TYR A 83 -5.28 -9.35 -0.65
N GLY A 84 -6.40 -9.49 0.07
CA GLY A 84 -7.02 -10.79 0.28
C GLY A 84 -6.10 -11.83 0.96
N ARG A 85 -5.25 -11.37 1.89
CA ARG A 85 -4.22 -12.18 2.57
C ARG A 85 -3.09 -12.71 1.65
N VAL A 86 -3.03 -12.20 0.42
CA VAL A 86 -1.99 -12.51 -0.57
C VAL A 86 -1.01 -11.33 -0.65
N PRO A 87 0.31 -11.55 -0.60
CA PRO A 87 1.29 -10.48 -0.73
C PRO A 87 1.26 -9.85 -2.12
N VAL A 88 1.51 -8.54 -2.17
CA VAL A 88 1.60 -7.69 -3.36
C VAL A 88 3.02 -7.17 -3.44
N LEU A 89 3.82 -7.70 -4.37
CA LEU A 89 5.27 -7.51 -4.44
C LEU A 89 5.67 -6.66 -5.65
N PRO A 90 6.45 -5.58 -5.46
CA PRO A 90 7.00 -4.80 -6.56
C PRO A 90 8.19 -5.52 -7.22
N THR A 91 8.11 -5.81 -8.52
CA THR A 91 9.12 -6.63 -9.22
C THR A 91 10.48 -5.94 -9.36
N ASP A 92 10.52 -4.61 -9.26
CA ASP A 92 11.76 -3.82 -9.31
C ASP A 92 12.51 -3.77 -7.97
N ALA A 93 11.91 -4.26 -6.88
CA ALA A 93 12.52 -4.23 -5.55
C ALA A 93 12.65 -5.60 -4.87
N VAL A 94 12.06 -6.66 -5.43
CA VAL A 94 12.12 -8.01 -4.81
C VAL A 94 12.94 -9.00 -5.64
N GLN A 95 13.66 -9.87 -4.95
CA GLN A 95 14.35 -11.00 -5.58
C GLN A 95 13.35 -12.07 -6.05
N ASP A 96 13.71 -12.80 -7.11
CA ASP A 96 12.97 -13.96 -7.62
C ASP A 96 12.67 -15.00 -6.52
N SER A 97 13.63 -15.23 -5.62
CA SER A 97 13.48 -16.11 -4.47
C SER A 97 12.32 -15.71 -3.55
N THR A 98 12.05 -14.41 -3.40
CA THR A 98 10.95 -13.88 -2.58
C THR A 98 9.60 -14.11 -3.24
N VAL A 99 9.50 -13.97 -4.56
CA VAL A 99 8.29 -14.31 -5.32
C VAL A 99 7.98 -15.80 -5.20
N LYS A 100 9.00 -16.65 -5.34
CA LYS A 100 8.87 -18.11 -5.18
C LYS A 100 8.48 -18.51 -3.76
N ASP A 101 9.06 -17.87 -2.74
CA ASP A 101 8.71 -18.12 -1.34
C ASP A 101 7.26 -17.71 -1.04
N ALA A 102 6.82 -16.57 -1.57
CA ALA A 102 5.43 -16.12 -1.46
C ALA A 102 4.48 -17.13 -2.13
N LEU A 103 4.76 -17.51 -3.37
CA LEU A 103 3.95 -18.46 -4.12
C LEU A 103 3.86 -19.82 -3.43
N LYS A 104 4.97 -20.33 -2.88
CA LYS A 104 4.98 -21.60 -2.14
C LYS A 104 4.21 -21.53 -0.82
N SER A 105 4.33 -20.42 -0.10
CA SER A 105 3.78 -20.29 1.26
C SER A 105 2.32 -19.86 1.30
N TYR A 106 1.90 -19.05 0.32
CA TYR A 106 0.53 -18.52 0.22
C TYR A 106 -0.30 -19.19 -0.87
N GLY A 107 0.32 -19.95 -1.78
CA GLY A 107 -0.32 -20.51 -2.97
C GLY A 107 -0.59 -19.47 -4.07
N LYS A 108 -0.42 -18.18 -3.78
CA LYS A 108 -0.69 -17.08 -4.69
C LYS A 108 0.18 -15.86 -4.35
N VAL A 109 0.44 -15.02 -5.34
CA VAL A 109 1.11 -13.73 -5.16
C VAL A 109 0.64 -12.74 -6.24
N TRP A 110 0.59 -11.46 -5.90
CA TRP A 110 0.39 -10.38 -6.85
C TRP A 110 1.71 -9.66 -7.09
N LEU A 111 2.04 -9.42 -8.36
CA LEU A 111 3.20 -8.67 -8.78
C LEU A 111 2.80 -7.30 -9.28
N VAL A 112 3.58 -6.30 -8.91
CA VAL A 112 3.46 -4.92 -9.38
C VAL A 112 4.67 -4.60 -10.23
N GLY A 113 4.44 -4.37 -11.52
CA GLY A 113 5.47 -3.98 -12.48
C GLY A 113 5.45 -2.48 -12.74
N PRO A 114 6.53 -1.97 -13.37
CA PRO A 114 6.53 -0.60 -13.85
C PRO A 114 5.42 -0.40 -14.90
N PRO A 115 4.96 0.85 -15.11
CA PRO A 115 4.04 1.18 -16.19
C PRO A 115 4.52 0.69 -17.57
N SER A 116 3.59 0.40 -18.48
CA SER A 116 3.89 0.16 -19.90
C SER A 116 3.81 1.44 -20.71
N ASP A 117 4.38 1.42 -21.91
CA ASP A 117 4.29 2.52 -22.87
C ASP A 117 2.84 2.90 -23.22
N GLU A 118 1.92 1.92 -23.21
CA GLU A 118 0.48 2.13 -23.45
C GLU A 118 -0.24 2.83 -22.29
N THR A 119 0.26 2.67 -21.06
CA THR A 119 -0.36 3.17 -19.83
C THR A 119 0.73 3.73 -18.90
N PRO A 120 1.41 4.83 -19.27
CA PRO A 120 2.63 5.30 -18.61
C PRO A 120 2.41 5.77 -17.17
N ASP A 121 1.17 6.11 -16.82
CA ASP A 121 0.81 6.62 -15.49
C ASP A 121 0.35 5.52 -14.51
N GLU A 122 0.18 4.28 -15.00
CA GLU A 122 -0.39 3.20 -14.20
C GLU A 122 0.55 1.99 -14.11
N PRO A 123 0.83 1.50 -12.90
CA PRO A 123 1.61 0.27 -12.73
C PRO A 123 0.85 -0.92 -13.30
N ARG A 124 1.61 -1.92 -13.75
CA ARG A 124 1.04 -3.18 -14.26
C ARG A 124 0.88 -4.19 -13.13
N TYR A 125 -0.15 -5.03 -13.24
CA TYR A 125 -0.44 -6.06 -12.25
C TYR A 125 -0.52 -7.45 -12.89
N MET A 126 0.14 -8.42 -12.27
CA MET A 126 0.11 -9.84 -12.65
C MET A 126 -0.14 -10.69 -11.41
N GLY A 127 -1.15 -11.55 -11.46
CA GLY A 127 -1.35 -12.57 -10.43
C GLY A 127 -0.65 -13.85 -10.85
N LEU A 128 0.00 -14.50 -9.89
CA LEU A 128 0.55 -15.84 -10.03
C LEU A 128 -0.10 -16.75 -8.99
N GLU A 129 -0.52 -17.94 -9.40
CA GLU A 129 -1.20 -18.91 -8.55
C GLU A 129 -0.62 -20.30 -8.76
N LEU A 130 -0.27 -20.98 -7.66
CA LEU A 130 0.25 -22.35 -7.71
C LEU A 130 -0.93 -23.31 -7.79
N LEU A 131 -1.06 -24.01 -8.92
CA LEU A 131 -2.12 -24.99 -9.16
C LEU A 131 -1.79 -26.33 -8.50
N GLU A 132 -2.80 -27.20 -8.36
CA GLU A 132 -2.65 -28.52 -7.72
C GLU A 132 -1.64 -29.43 -8.43
N ASP A 133 -1.51 -29.29 -9.75
CA ASP A 133 -0.54 -30.02 -10.57
C ASP A 133 0.89 -29.45 -10.47
N GLY A 134 1.09 -28.40 -9.68
CA GLY A 134 2.35 -27.70 -9.48
C GLY A 134 2.70 -26.69 -10.58
N SER A 135 1.84 -26.49 -11.57
CA SER A 135 2.01 -25.46 -12.59
C SER A 135 1.58 -24.07 -12.08
N ILE A 136 1.95 -23.02 -12.84
CA ILE A 136 1.62 -21.63 -12.49
C ILE A 136 0.43 -21.16 -13.33
N GLY A 137 -0.65 -20.80 -12.65
CA GLY A 137 -1.81 -20.13 -13.21
C GLY A 137 -1.69 -18.60 -13.13
N TYR A 138 -2.41 -17.91 -14.03
CA TYR A 138 -2.39 -16.46 -14.17
C TYR A 138 -3.81 -15.87 -14.00
N PRO A 139 -4.29 -15.71 -12.75
CA PRO A 139 -5.62 -15.16 -12.51
C PRO A 139 -5.74 -13.74 -13.09
N ARG A 140 -6.76 -13.55 -13.94
CA ARG A 140 -6.99 -12.30 -14.68
C ARG A 140 -7.81 -11.25 -13.91
N HIS A 141 -8.55 -11.67 -12.90
CA HIS A 141 -9.50 -10.82 -12.17
C HIS A 141 -8.78 -9.97 -11.10
N ASP A 142 -9.42 -8.91 -10.61
CA ASP A 142 -8.99 -8.05 -9.50
C ASP A 142 -7.91 -6.98 -9.75
N LYS A 143 -7.40 -6.79 -10.98
CA LYS A 143 -6.41 -5.73 -11.28
C LYS A 143 -6.79 -4.36 -10.70
N GLU A 144 -8.03 -3.92 -10.94
CA GLU A 144 -8.55 -2.64 -10.43
C GLU A 144 -8.56 -2.59 -8.89
N ARG A 145 -8.98 -3.68 -8.24
CA ARG A 145 -9.06 -3.73 -6.77
C ARG A 145 -7.68 -3.71 -6.13
N ILE A 146 -6.71 -4.38 -6.74
CA ILE A 146 -5.31 -4.36 -6.29
C ILE A 146 -4.71 -2.98 -6.52
N HIS A 147 -5.00 -2.35 -7.66
CA HIS A 147 -4.55 -1.00 -7.94
C HIS A 147 -5.03 -0.02 -6.88
N VAL A 148 -6.34 -0.03 -6.58
CA VAL A 148 -6.93 0.76 -5.49
C VAL A 148 -6.29 0.43 -4.14
N ARG A 149 -6.03 -0.86 -3.84
CA ARG A 149 -5.39 -1.27 -2.58
C ARG A 149 -3.98 -0.70 -2.44
N VAL A 150 -3.15 -0.79 -3.48
CA VAL A 150 -1.77 -0.27 -3.47
C VAL A 150 -1.76 1.25 -3.38
N ARG A 151 -2.64 1.93 -4.13
CA ARG A 151 -2.79 3.39 -4.08
C ARG A 151 -3.20 3.85 -2.67
N ASN A 152 -4.18 3.17 -2.07
CA ASN A 152 -4.63 3.46 -0.71
C ASN A 152 -3.53 3.23 0.32
N ALA A 153 -2.76 2.14 0.20
CA ALA A 153 -1.62 1.88 1.09
C ALA A 153 -0.58 3.00 1.01
N LYS A 154 -0.20 3.42 -0.20
CA LYS A 154 0.74 4.52 -0.41
C LYS A 154 0.21 5.84 0.16
N SER A 155 -1.03 6.21 -0.16
CA SER A 155 -1.66 7.43 0.37
C SER A 155 -1.71 7.40 1.89
N PHE A 156 -2.06 6.26 2.49
CA PHE A 156 -2.13 6.10 3.93
C PHE A 156 -0.75 6.23 4.59
N GLY A 157 0.30 5.66 3.97
CA GLY A 157 1.68 5.82 4.44
C GLY A 157 2.20 7.24 4.32
N THR A 158 1.82 7.98 3.29
CA THR A 158 2.10 9.41 3.17
C THR A 158 1.46 10.20 4.31
N THR A 159 0.20 9.92 4.63
CA THR A 159 -0.53 10.63 5.69
C THR A 159 -0.06 10.24 7.10
N TYR A 160 -0.09 8.95 7.43
CA TYR A 160 0.08 8.44 8.80
C TYR A 160 1.41 7.71 9.05
N GLY A 161 2.28 7.62 8.04
CA GLY A 161 3.61 7.02 8.13
C GLY A 161 3.68 5.54 7.79
N LYS A 162 4.93 5.09 7.56
CA LYS A 162 5.29 3.73 7.17
C LYS A 162 4.73 2.68 8.12
N ASN A 163 4.95 2.84 9.43
CA ASN A 163 4.45 1.87 10.43
C ASN A 163 2.91 1.77 10.42
N SER A 164 2.20 2.89 10.29
CA SER A 164 0.74 2.88 10.19
C SER A 164 0.28 2.15 8.93
N GLN A 165 0.94 2.41 7.79
CA GLN A 165 0.71 1.68 6.54
C GLN A 165 0.95 0.18 6.72
N ASP A 166 2.09 -0.22 7.28
CA ASP A 166 2.47 -1.62 7.43
C ASP A 166 1.56 -2.36 8.42
N LEU A 167 1.04 -1.66 9.45
CA LEU A 167 0.02 -2.23 10.34
C LEU A 167 -1.29 -2.48 9.59
N LEU A 168 -1.77 -1.52 8.79
CA LEU A 168 -3.09 -1.59 8.16
C LEU A 168 -3.13 -2.42 6.87
N PHE A 169 -2.06 -2.32 6.07
CA PHE A 169 -1.98 -2.92 4.73
C PHE A 169 -1.00 -4.08 4.65
N GLY A 170 -0.19 -4.33 5.69
CA GLY A 170 0.78 -5.40 5.75
C GLY A 170 0.16 -6.80 5.85
N ARG A 171 0.98 -7.79 6.27
CA ARG A 171 0.51 -9.16 6.47
C ARG A 171 -0.63 -9.21 7.50
N PRO A 172 -1.76 -9.86 7.22
CA PRO A 172 -2.85 -9.98 8.18
C PRO A 172 -2.46 -10.86 9.37
N PHE A 173 -3.11 -10.65 10.51
CA PHE A 173 -2.89 -11.45 11.71
C PHE A 173 -3.60 -12.81 11.62
N LYS A 174 -3.24 -13.74 12.51
CA LYS A 174 -3.96 -15.01 12.65
C LYS A 174 -5.43 -14.73 13.03
N ARG A 175 -6.33 -15.51 12.44
CA ARG A 175 -7.78 -15.46 12.71
C ARG A 175 -8.05 -15.62 14.21
N ARG A 176 -8.93 -14.81 14.76
CA ARG A 176 -9.31 -14.86 16.18
C ARG A 176 -10.47 -15.84 16.36
N ARG A 177 -10.22 -16.95 17.04
CA ARG A 177 -11.28 -17.91 17.41
C ARG A 177 -11.99 -17.40 18.66
N GLN A 178 -13.31 -17.25 18.60
CA GLN A 178 -14.17 -17.23 19.77
C GLN A 178 -15.05 -18.46 19.72
N LEU A 179 -14.97 -19.30 20.74
CA LEU A 179 -15.56 -20.63 20.73
C LEU A 179 -17.10 -20.62 20.81
N LEU A 180 -17.73 -19.54 21.28
CA LEU A 180 -19.18 -19.57 21.61
C LEU A 180 -19.93 -18.22 21.48
N LEU A 181 -19.30 -17.12 21.02
CA LEU A 181 -19.93 -15.80 20.94
C LEU A 181 -19.54 -15.04 19.67
N SER A 182 -20.40 -14.10 19.26
CA SER A 182 -20.11 -13.15 18.18
C SER A 182 -18.91 -12.28 18.54
N TYR A 183 -17.88 -12.26 17.68
CA TYR A 183 -16.68 -11.45 17.89
C TYR A 183 -17.03 -9.96 17.94
N LYS A 184 -16.72 -9.31 19.07
CA LYS A 184 -16.82 -7.86 19.25
C LYS A 184 -15.46 -7.22 19.12
N THR A 185 -15.31 -6.31 18.15
CA THR A 185 -14.10 -5.52 17.96
C THR A 185 -13.81 -4.67 19.21
N PRO A 186 -12.57 -4.64 19.72
CA PRO A 186 -12.24 -4.06 21.04
C PRO A 186 -12.12 -2.52 21.05
N TRP A 187 -13.00 -1.78 20.35
CA TRP A 187 -12.97 -0.31 20.31
C TRP A 187 -13.13 0.33 21.68
N GLU A 188 -14.02 -0.19 22.53
CA GLU A 188 -14.22 0.31 23.89
C GLU A 188 -12.94 0.14 24.74
N LYS A 189 -12.26 -1.01 24.61
CA LYS A 189 -10.99 -1.29 25.29
C LYS A 189 -9.87 -0.37 24.80
N LEU A 190 -9.86 -0.05 23.51
CA LEU A 190 -8.94 0.92 22.94
C LEU A 190 -9.17 2.31 23.55
N ASN A 191 -10.43 2.78 23.59
CA ASN A 191 -10.78 4.09 24.12
C ASN A 191 -10.39 4.25 25.60
N ALA A 192 -10.63 3.21 26.40
CA ALA A 192 -10.26 3.17 27.82
C ALA A 192 -8.75 2.96 28.06
N SER A 193 -7.96 2.69 27.02
CA SER A 193 -6.52 2.48 27.17
C SER A 193 -5.78 3.79 27.42
N GLY A 194 -5.00 3.84 28.49
CA GLY A 194 -4.07 4.93 28.81
C GLY A 194 -2.68 4.75 28.20
N THR A 195 -2.35 3.59 27.64
CA THR A 195 -1.05 3.38 26.98
C THR A 195 -1.11 3.87 25.54
N ILE A 196 -0.25 4.82 25.19
CA ILE A 196 -0.16 5.40 23.84
C ILE A 196 1.29 5.25 23.36
N TYR A 197 1.46 4.75 22.14
CA TYR A 197 2.77 4.56 21.49
C TYR A 197 3.01 5.63 20.44
N ASN A 198 4.25 6.04 20.21
CA ASN A 198 4.57 6.88 19.05
C ASN A 198 4.68 6.00 17.80
N VAL A 199 3.75 6.14 16.85
CA VAL A 199 3.73 5.28 15.66
C VAL A 199 4.95 5.51 14.74
N ARG A 200 5.60 6.68 14.82
CA ARG A 200 6.73 7.05 13.95
C ARG A 200 8.07 6.57 14.46
N SER A 201 8.26 6.56 15.78
CA SER A 201 9.56 6.25 16.40
C SER A 201 9.63 4.86 17.02
N GLU A 202 8.49 4.24 17.32
CA GLU A 202 8.48 2.88 17.86
C GLU A 202 8.86 1.86 16.78
N GLU A 203 9.61 0.84 17.17
CA GLU A 203 9.95 -0.29 16.31
C GLU A 203 8.67 -1.00 15.82
N PHE A 204 8.58 -1.27 14.51
CA PHE A 204 7.40 -1.88 13.90
C PHE A 204 7.05 -3.23 14.56
N THR A 205 8.06 -4.03 14.88
CA THR A 205 7.88 -5.34 15.53
C THR A 205 7.22 -5.22 16.90
N VAL A 206 7.51 -4.14 17.65
CA VAL A 206 6.88 -3.86 18.95
C VAL A 206 5.42 -3.47 18.78
N LEU A 207 5.13 -2.54 17.86
CA LEU A 207 3.75 -2.12 17.56
C LEU A 207 2.88 -3.31 17.12
N ARG A 208 3.41 -4.13 16.22
CA ARG A 208 2.75 -5.31 15.67
C ARG A 208 2.54 -6.41 16.71
N ALA A 209 3.54 -6.70 17.54
CA ALA A 209 3.42 -7.65 18.65
C ALA A 209 2.38 -7.17 19.68
N ARG A 210 2.32 -5.86 19.97
CA ARG A 210 1.33 -5.28 20.87
C ARG A 210 -0.08 -5.42 20.32
N LEU A 211 -0.29 -5.04 19.05
CA LEU A 211 -1.57 -5.18 18.37
C LEU A 211 -2.02 -6.65 18.34
N ASN A 212 -1.11 -7.59 18.06
CA ASN A 212 -1.38 -9.02 18.09
C ASN A 212 -1.81 -9.52 19.48
N LYS A 213 -1.11 -9.08 20.53
CA LYS A 213 -1.33 -9.52 21.93
C LYS A 213 -2.62 -8.96 22.51
N LYS A 214 -2.96 -7.70 22.21
CA LYS A 214 -4.10 -7.00 22.82
C LYS A 214 -5.34 -6.94 21.92
N ASN A 215 -5.20 -7.23 20.63
CA ASN A 215 -6.19 -6.99 19.57
C ASN A 215 -6.52 -5.51 19.33
N TYR A 216 -5.77 -4.60 19.97
CA TYR A 216 -5.88 -3.17 19.76
C TYR A 216 -4.55 -2.47 20.04
N LEU A 217 -4.38 -1.30 19.46
CA LEU A 217 -3.24 -0.40 19.63
C LEU A 217 -3.74 1.05 19.52
N LYS A 218 -3.43 1.85 20.54
CA LYS A 218 -3.63 3.30 20.53
C LYS A 218 -2.25 3.93 20.34
N ALA A 219 -2.10 4.75 19.32
CA ALA A 219 -0.83 5.35 18.97
C ALA A 219 -1.01 6.83 18.65
N PHE A 220 0.02 7.66 18.82
CA PHE A 220 0.02 9.02 18.33
C PHE A 220 1.04 9.14 17.19
N ASP A 221 0.74 10.00 16.22
CA ASP A 221 1.64 10.39 15.17
C ASP A 221 2.34 11.69 15.56
N SER A 222 3.65 11.63 15.84
CA SER A 222 4.43 12.81 16.24
C SER A 222 4.53 13.89 15.17
N ASN A 223 4.26 13.57 13.90
CA ASN A 223 4.34 14.54 12.81
C ASN A 223 3.04 15.32 12.64
N SER A 224 1.89 14.63 12.65
CA SER A 224 0.57 15.27 12.48
C SER A 224 -0.10 15.66 13.80
N ASN A 225 0.46 15.25 14.94
CA ASN A 225 -0.14 15.36 16.27
C ASN A 225 -1.52 14.68 16.37
N GLU A 226 -1.75 13.64 15.56
CA GLU A 226 -3.01 12.90 15.57
C GLU A 226 -2.92 11.66 16.46
N LEU A 227 -4.04 11.34 17.09
CA LEU A 227 -4.23 10.12 17.86
C LEU A 227 -4.91 9.07 16.96
N LEU A 228 -4.27 7.93 16.81
CA LEU A 228 -4.65 6.84 15.91
C LEU A 228 -5.08 5.60 16.71
N GLY A 229 -6.10 4.91 16.21
CA GLY A 229 -6.57 3.65 16.77
C GLY A 229 -6.53 2.54 15.74
N PHE A 230 -5.87 1.43 16.11
CA PHE A 230 -5.84 0.19 15.34
C PHE A 230 -6.48 -0.92 16.16
N VAL A 231 -7.33 -1.73 15.55
CA VAL A 231 -7.93 -2.91 16.18
C VAL A 231 -7.97 -4.07 15.20
N LEU A 232 -8.01 -5.28 15.73
CA LEU A 232 -8.15 -6.47 14.90
C LEU A 232 -9.61 -6.89 14.81
N ASP A 233 -10.02 -7.31 13.63
CA ASP A 233 -11.29 -8.01 13.43
C ASP A 233 -11.13 -9.52 13.69
N GLN A 234 -12.22 -10.28 13.50
CA GLN A 234 -12.21 -11.73 13.67
C GLN A 234 -11.30 -12.46 12.68
N ASN A 235 -11.10 -11.91 11.48
CA ASN A 235 -10.31 -12.49 10.41
C ASN A 235 -8.80 -12.16 10.55
N GLY A 236 -8.47 -11.29 11.50
CA GLY A 236 -7.11 -10.79 11.71
C GLY A 236 -6.76 -9.61 10.81
N GLU A 237 -7.75 -9.01 10.13
CA GLU A 237 -7.58 -7.75 9.42
C GLU A 237 -7.52 -6.60 10.42
N VAL A 238 -6.76 -5.56 10.08
CA VAL A 238 -6.66 -4.36 10.91
C VAL A 238 -7.72 -3.35 10.48
N LEU A 239 -8.46 -2.84 11.45
CA LEU A 239 -9.36 -1.71 11.29
C LEU A 239 -8.71 -0.47 11.89
N PHE A 240 -8.89 0.67 11.23
CA PHE A 240 -8.28 1.94 11.59
C PHE A 240 -9.34 3.00 11.90
N ARG A 241 -9.03 3.87 12.87
CA ARG A 241 -9.75 5.13 13.13
C ARG A 241 -8.78 6.24 13.51
N ASN A 242 -8.98 7.43 12.94
CA ASN A 242 -8.44 8.65 13.50
C ASN A 242 -9.30 9.06 14.71
N LEU A 243 -8.68 9.22 15.87
CA LEU A 243 -9.32 9.52 17.15
C LEU A 243 -9.26 11.02 17.50
N GLY A 244 -8.76 11.84 16.57
CA GLY A 244 -8.62 13.28 16.72
C GLY A 244 -7.20 13.70 17.07
N GLN A 245 -7.07 14.85 17.74
CA GLN A 245 -5.78 15.40 18.12
C GLN A 245 -5.25 14.74 19.40
N TYR A 246 -3.95 14.45 19.42
CA TYR A 246 -3.28 14.07 20.65
C TYR A 246 -3.17 15.29 21.57
N ARG A 247 -3.69 15.16 22.79
CA ARG A 247 -3.57 16.14 23.87
C ARG A 247 -2.82 15.45 25.01
N PRO A 248 -1.56 15.85 25.28
CA PRO A 248 -0.75 15.26 26.33
C PRO A 248 -1.34 15.50 27.73
#